data_AF-A0ABD1CYK5-F1
#
_entry.id   AF-A0ABD1CYK5-F1
#
_cell.length_a   1.000
_cell.length_b   1.000
_cell.length_c   1.000
_cell.angle_alpha   90.00
_cell.angle_beta   90.00
_cell.angle_gamma   90.00
#
_symmetry.space_group_name_H-M   'P 1'
#
loop_
_entity.id
_entity.type
_entity.pdbx_description
1 polymer ?
#
loop_
_entity_poly.entity_id
_entity_poly.type
_entity_poly.pdbx_seq_one_letter_code
_entity_poly.pdbx_strand_id
1 'polypeptide(L)'
;MSGTLHAGQEVRVLGENYAFVDEEDSCTLSGIRLSSPGIDLCIVKTSTITDVNMNEDVFIYRPLKSNTQSIIKIAIEPVNPGELYCVMHLRKMYSEIDIKVADPMVAFARVSSRRVRSSGSPRRPTKRTMIAGSGRGRGEFFQVNYDWDLLASRAIWAFGPYSTSPHILVDDKLSFEVNKTLFGSVKDSIVQGFQLGSREEPIRNVKFKIIDQSIAQETLHRGNRQIIPTARRVAYSAFPMTTPRLMEPYLFV
;
A
#
# COMPACT_ATOMS: atom_id res chain seq x y z
N MET A 1 10.17 -15.14 19.74
CA MET A 1 11.63 -14.99 19.72
C MET A 1 12.23 -16.22 20.36
N SER A 2 13.15 -16.91 19.67
CA SER A 2 13.78 -18.15 20.12
C SER A 2 15.23 -18.19 19.64
N GLY A 3 16.06 -19.01 20.29
CA GLY A 3 17.47 -19.16 19.95
C GLY A 3 18.41 -18.14 20.60
N THR A 4 19.70 -18.32 20.35
CA THR A 4 20.80 -17.45 20.79
C THR A 4 21.62 -17.05 19.58
N LEU A 5 22.01 -15.77 19.50
CA LEU A 5 22.80 -15.24 18.40
C LEU A 5 24.25 -15.07 18.86
N HIS A 6 25.19 -15.72 18.17
CA HIS A 6 26.61 -15.65 18.49
C HIS A 6 27.34 -14.68 17.56
N ALA A 7 28.35 -13.99 18.12
CA ALA A 7 29.20 -13.14 17.30
C ALA A 7 29.97 -13.99 16.28
N GLY A 8 29.95 -13.60 15.01
CA GLY A 8 30.56 -14.38 13.94
C GLY A 8 29.63 -15.38 13.25
N GLN A 9 28.43 -15.62 13.79
CA GLN A 9 27.46 -16.55 13.20
C GLN A 9 26.94 -16.04 11.85
N GLU A 10 26.74 -16.96 10.92
CA GLU A 10 26.06 -16.69 9.66
C GLU A 10 24.55 -16.69 9.88
N VAL A 11 23.87 -15.66 9.36
CA VAL A 11 22.42 -15.54 9.49
C VAL A 11 21.77 -15.11 8.19
N ARG A 12 20.46 -15.28 8.13
CA ARG A 12 19.59 -14.70 7.11
C ARG A 12 18.82 -13.52 7.70
N VAL A 13 18.84 -12.39 7.00
CA VAL A 13 18.07 -11.18 7.33
C VAL A 13 16.94 -11.04 6.34
N LEU A 14 15.71 -10.96 6.85
CA LEU A 14 14.49 -10.83 6.07
C LEU A 14 13.97 -9.40 6.18
N GLY A 15 13.74 -8.75 5.03
CA GLY A 15 13.20 -7.40 4.92
C GLY A 15 11.69 -7.32 5.16
N GLU A 16 11.12 -6.12 5.03
CA GLU A 16 9.70 -5.86 5.32
C GLU A 16 8.74 -6.42 4.25
N ASN A 17 9.25 -6.73 3.04
CA ASN A 17 8.48 -7.27 1.94
C ASN A 17 8.75 -8.76 1.70
N TYR A 18 9.58 -9.41 2.53
CA TYR A 18 9.84 -10.84 2.40
C TYR A 18 8.53 -11.64 2.45
N ALA A 19 8.35 -12.51 1.48
CA ALA A 19 7.29 -13.49 1.46
C ALA A 19 7.90 -14.86 1.17
N PHE A 20 7.31 -15.93 1.71
CA PHE A 20 7.79 -17.29 1.46
C PHE A 20 7.83 -17.65 -0.05
N VAL A 21 6.97 -17.03 -0.86
CA VAL A 21 6.91 -17.23 -2.32
C VAL A 21 7.91 -16.34 -3.06
N ASP A 22 8.44 -15.30 -2.39
CA ASP A 22 9.31 -14.27 -2.96
C ASP A 22 10.41 -13.92 -1.96
N GLU A 23 11.53 -14.64 -2.09
CA GLU A 23 12.70 -14.50 -1.20
C GLU A 23 13.66 -13.37 -1.62
N GLU A 24 13.30 -12.53 -2.61
CA GLU A 24 14.17 -11.45 -3.10
C GLU A 24 14.54 -10.43 -2.03
N ASP A 25 13.67 -10.21 -1.04
CA ASP A 25 13.90 -9.31 0.10
C ASP A 25 14.59 -10.04 1.28
N SER A 26 15.40 -11.05 1.00
CA SER A 26 16.25 -11.75 1.97
C SER A 26 17.73 -11.59 1.65
N CYS A 27 18.56 -11.48 2.68
CA CYS A 27 19.99 -11.28 2.57
C CYS A 27 20.73 -12.15 3.59
N THR A 28 21.69 -12.96 3.13
CA THR A 28 22.53 -13.78 4.01
C THR A 28 23.79 -13.00 4.38
N LEU A 29 24.09 -12.94 5.67
CA LEU A 29 25.24 -12.24 6.21
C LEU A 29 26.09 -13.19 7.04
N SER A 30 27.37 -13.28 6.69
CA SER A 30 28.38 -13.94 7.51
C SER A 30 28.99 -12.94 8.49
N GLY A 31 29.08 -13.33 9.76
CA GLY A 31 29.82 -12.56 10.74
C GLY A 31 29.05 -11.40 11.38
N ILE A 32 27.87 -11.65 11.95
CA ILE A 32 27.24 -10.63 12.79
C ILE A 32 28.15 -10.33 13.98
N ARG A 33 28.64 -9.10 14.05
CA ARG A 33 29.00 -8.45 15.31
C ARG A 33 27.90 -7.41 15.52
N LEU A 34 27.42 -7.22 16.75
CA LEU A 34 26.37 -6.24 17.08
C LEU A 34 26.72 -4.78 16.66
N SER A 35 27.95 -4.54 16.22
CA SER A 35 28.46 -3.29 15.67
C SER A 35 29.22 -3.48 14.34
N SER A 36 29.01 -4.57 13.59
CA SER A 36 29.69 -4.77 12.30
C SER A 36 28.99 -3.99 11.18
N PRO A 37 29.75 -3.30 10.32
CA PRO A 37 29.23 -2.42 9.27
C PRO A 37 28.50 -3.14 8.10
N GLY A 38 28.18 -4.43 8.23
CA GLY A 38 27.58 -5.24 7.16
C GLY A 38 26.05 -5.40 7.26
N ILE A 39 25.48 -5.36 8.46
CA ILE A 39 24.05 -5.60 8.67
C ILE A 39 23.20 -4.44 8.17
N ASP A 40 23.72 -3.21 8.32
CA ASP A 40 23.03 -1.97 7.95
C ASP A 40 22.75 -1.84 6.45
N LEU A 41 23.42 -2.64 5.61
CA LEU A 41 23.20 -2.68 4.16
C LEU A 41 21.90 -3.39 3.79
N CYS A 42 21.50 -4.40 4.56
CA CYS A 42 20.31 -5.20 4.29
C CYS A 42 19.08 -4.72 5.07
N ILE A 43 19.26 -3.88 6.10
CA ILE A 43 18.16 -3.35 6.91
C ILE A 43 17.80 -1.91 6.48
N VAL A 44 16.57 -1.74 5.99
CA VAL A 44 16.04 -0.42 5.67
C VAL A 44 15.35 0.24 6.87
N LYS A 45 14.43 -0.46 7.54
CA LYS A 45 13.64 0.05 8.68
C LYS A 45 13.47 -1.00 9.76
N THR A 46 12.75 -2.07 9.45
CA THR A 46 12.60 -3.25 10.31
C THR A 46 13.02 -4.49 9.54
N SER A 47 13.51 -5.51 10.24
CA SER A 47 13.88 -6.79 9.66
C SER A 47 13.70 -7.91 10.68
N THR A 48 13.64 -9.14 10.18
CA THR A 48 13.61 -10.35 11.00
C THR A 48 14.88 -11.15 10.72
N ILE A 49 15.61 -11.53 11.76
CA ILE A 49 16.85 -12.32 11.64
C ILE A 49 16.54 -13.78 11.96
N THR A 50 16.98 -14.69 11.09
CA THR A 50 16.85 -16.14 11.26
C THR A 50 18.15 -16.86 10.95
N ASP A 51 18.23 -18.14 11.31
CA ASP A 51 19.34 -18.99 10.91
C ASP A 51 19.28 -19.29 9.40
N VAL A 52 20.43 -19.56 8.77
CA VAL A 52 20.54 -19.84 7.33
C VAL A 52 19.99 -21.22 6.99
N ASN A 53 20.20 -22.17 7.89
CA ASN A 53 19.88 -23.59 7.71
C ASN A 53 18.50 -23.98 8.29
N MET A 54 17.64 -22.99 8.52
CA MET A 54 16.32 -23.24 9.08
C MET A 54 15.40 -23.82 8.00
N ASN A 55 15.00 -25.09 8.15
CA ASN A 55 14.10 -25.80 7.23
C ASN A 55 12.60 -25.61 7.56
N GLU A 56 12.28 -24.69 8.47
CA GLU A 56 10.90 -24.38 8.85
C GLU A 56 10.38 -23.18 8.05
N ASP A 57 9.06 -23.08 7.90
CA ASP A 57 8.41 -21.93 7.28
C ASP A 57 8.67 -20.67 8.11
N VAL A 58 9.53 -19.79 7.61
CA VAL A 58 9.90 -18.55 8.28
C VAL A 58 8.95 -17.43 7.89
N PHE A 59 8.47 -16.68 8.87
CA PHE A 59 7.66 -15.48 8.67
C PHE A 59 8.32 -14.26 9.31
N ILE A 60 8.14 -13.11 8.68
CA ILE A 60 8.60 -11.83 9.23
C ILE A 60 7.66 -11.33 10.32
N TYR A 61 8.26 -10.61 11.29
CA TYR A 61 7.46 -9.78 12.19
C TYR A 61 6.72 -8.71 11.41
N ARG A 62 5.51 -8.37 11.88
CA ARG A 62 4.73 -7.28 11.28
C ARG A 62 5.52 -5.97 11.39
N PRO A 63 5.67 -5.19 10.30
CA PRO A 63 6.38 -3.92 10.33
C PRO A 63 5.82 -2.97 11.39
N LEU A 64 6.70 -2.12 11.93
CA LEU A 64 6.34 -1.19 12.99
C LEU A 64 5.24 -0.23 12.51
N LYS A 65 4.15 -0.17 13.27
CA LYS A 65 3.10 0.83 13.05
C LYS A 65 3.41 2.05 13.89
N SER A 66 3.88 3.11 13.24
CA SER A 66 4.07 4.40 13.90
C SER A 66 2.72 4.99 14.34
N ASN A 67 2.69 5.59 15.53
CA ASN A 67 1.51 6.29 16.05
C ASN A 67 1.20 7.57 15.26
N THR A 68 2.20 8.13 14.57
CA THR A 68 2.09 9.34 13.77
C THR A 68 2.40 9.05 12.30
N GLN A 69 1.87 9.88 11.41
CA GLN A 69 2.21 9.84 9.98
C GLN A 69 3.30 10.88 9.70
N SER A 70 4.29 10.53 8.88
CA SER A 70 5.25 11.48 8.33
C SER A 70 4.52 12.42 7.35
N ILE A 71 4.27 13.64 7.77
CA ILE A 71 3.43 14.61 7.06
C ILE A 71 4.27 15.70 6.38
N ILE A 72 5.35 16.12 7.04
CA ILE A 72 6.24 17.17 6.54
C ILE A 72 7.15 16.56 5.47
N LYS A 73 7.17 17.21 4.31
CA LYS A 73 8.05 16.94 3.19
C LYS A 73 9.02 18.11 3.07
N ILE A 74 10.30 17.79 2.99
CA ILE A 74 11.35 18.78 2.78
C ILE A 74 12.06 18.37 1.51
N ALA A 75 12.08 19.27 0.52
CA ALA A 75 12.88 19.07 -0.67
C ALA A 75 14.32 19.50 -0.36
N ILE A 76 15.27 18.64 -0.72
CA ILE A 76 16.70 18.87 -0.55
C ILE A 76 17.40 18.66 -1.88
N GLU A 77 18.35 19.52 -2.19
CA GLU A 77 19.23 19.38 -3.34
C GLU A 77 20.67 19.77 -2.93
N PRO A 78 21.71 19.07 -3.42
CA PRO A 78 23.07 19.55 -3.22
C PRO A 78 23.26 20.87 -3.95
N VAL A 79 24.05 21.78 -3.39
CA VAL A 79 24.46 23.01 -4.07
C VAL A 79 25.19 22.68 -5.37
N ASN A 80 26.03 21.64 -5.34
CA ASN A 80 26.76 21.13 -6.50
C ASN A 80 26.09 19.87 -7.07
N PRO A 81 25.58 19.89 -8.32
CA PRO A 81 24.94 18.72 -8.94
C PRO A 81 25.83 17.47 -9.05
N GLY A 82 27.16 17.64 -9.07
CA GLY A 82 28.12 16.51 -9.12
C GLY A 82 28.11 15.64 -7.85
N GLU A 83 27.56 16.15 -6.75
CA GLU A 83 27.56 15.51 -5.42
C GLU A 83 26.25 14.79 -5.09
N LEU A 84 25.34 14.66 -6.06
CA LEU A 84 24.05 14.00 -5.88
C LEU A 84 24.16 12.58 -5.30
N TYR A 85 25.18 11.82 -5.72
CA TYR A 85 25.44 10.47 -5.21
C TYR A 85 25.74 10.43 -3.71
N CYS A 86 26.33 11.49 -3.16
CA CYS A 86 26.65 11.59 -1.74
C CYS A 86 25.40 11.90 -0.90
N VAL A 87 24.47 12.72 -1.42
CA VAL A 87 23.16 12.99 -0.79
C VAL A 87 22.29 11.74 -0.74
N MET A 88 22.41 10.81 -1.69
CA MET A 88 21.67 9.53 -1.62
C MET A 88 22.10 8.65 -0.42
N HIS A 89 23.29 8.91 0.14
CA HIS A 89 23.87 8.18 1.28
C HIS A 89 23.78 8.96 2.61
N LEU A 90 22.77 9.84 2.77
CA LEU A 90 22.45 10.62 3.99
C LEU A 90 22.41 9.82 5.31
N ARG A 91 22.54 8.49 5.27
CA ARG A 91 22.72 7.62 6.44
C ARG A 91 24.04 7.83 7.19
N LYS A 92 24.99 8.60 6.66
CA LYS A 92 26.18 9.02 7.41
C LYS A 92 26.08 10.51 7.71
N MET A 93 26.27 10.87 8.97
CA MET A 93 26.41 12.25 9.47
C MET A 93 27.62 13.02 8.88
N TYR A 94 28.12 12.64 7.71
CA TYR A 94 29.42 13.01 7.16
C TYR A 94 29.35 13.24 5.66
N SER A 95 28.63 14.27 5.26
CA SER A 95 28.98 14.91 4.01
C SER A 95 29.15 16.40 4.29
N GLU A 96 30.39 16.89 4.17
CA GLU A 96 30.72 18.33 4.06
C GLU A 96 30.20 18.86 2.73
N ILE A 97 28.91 18.64 2.47
CA ILE A 97 28.22 18.98 1.25
C ILE A 97 27.23 20.06 1.64
N ASP A 98 27.32 21.19 0.97
CA ASP A 98 26.34 22.23 1.10
C ASP A 98 25.03 21.75 0.47
N ILE A 99 23.99 21.66 1.29
CA ILE A 99 22.65 21.24 0.86
C ILE A 99 21.72 22.44 0.90
N LYS A 100 21.04 22.71 -0.21
CA LYS A 100 19.92 23.64 -0.24
C LYS A 100 18.69 22.91 0.28
N VAL A 101 18.06 23.49 1.28
CA VAL A 101 16.85 22.98 1.89
C VAL A 101 15.71 23.92 1.52
N ALA A 102 14.68 23.40 0.86
CA ALA A 102 13.48 24.16 0.56
C ALA A 102 12.60 24.33 1.81
N ASP A 103 11.69 25.29 1.76
CA ASP A 103 10.69 25.47 2.81
C ASP A 103 9.90 24.18 3.03
N PRO A 104 9.67 23.78 4.31
CA PRO A 104 8.95 22.57 4.63
C PRO A 104 7.52 22.67 4.09
N MET A 105 7.15 21.69 3.27
CA MET A 105 5.82 21.58 2.69
C MET A 105 5.08 20.39 3.29
N VAL A 106 3.75 20.42 3.17
CA VAL A 106 2.89 19.40 3.78
C VAL A 106 2.37 18.45 2.71
N ALA A 107 2.33 17.15 3.03
CA ALA A 107 1.74 16.15 2.15
C ALA A 107 0.20 16.27 2.12
N PHE A 108 -0.34 16.90 1.07
CA PHE A 108 -1.78 16.94 0.82
C PHE A 108 -2.29 15.57 0.37
N ALA A 109 -3.51 15.24 0.77
CA ALA A 109 -4.27 14.14 0.18
C ALA A 109 -5.40 14.65 -0.71
N ARG A 110 -5.90 13.84 -1.64
CA ARG A 110 -7.09 14.19 -2.44
C ARG A 110 -8.30 13.36 -2.03
N VAL A 111 -9.47 13.99 -1.92
CA VAL A 111 -10.74 13.35 -1.52
C VAL A 111 -11.80 13.69 -2.56
N SER A 112 -12.71 12.77 -2.89
CA SER A 112 -13.88 13.09 -3.71
C SER A 112 -15.10 13.38 -2.85
N SER A 113 -15.71 14.57 -3.01
CA SER A 113 -16.88 14.96 -2.20
C SER A 113 -18.23 14.53 -2.79
N ARG A 114 -18.28 14.06 -4.05
CA ARG A 114 -19.54 13.84 -4.77
C ARG A 114 -19.50 12.58 -5.62
N ARG A 115 -20.59 11.81 -5.55
CA ARG A 115 -20.88 10.63 -6.37
C ARG A 115 -21.27 11.11 -7.77
N VAL A 116 -20.57 10.66 -8.81
CA VAL A 116 -21.11 10.71 -10.18
C VAL A 116 -22.18 9.60 -10.26
N ARG A 117 -23.39 9.93 -10.74
CA ARG A 117 -24.74 9.29 -10.56
C ARG A 117 -24.77 7.74 -10.42
N SER A 118 -25.65 7.10 -9.63
CA SER A 118 -27.10 7.34 -9.41
C SER A 118 -27.61 7.02 -7.97
N SER A 119 -28.74 7.67 -7.63
CA SER A 119 -29.75 7.47 -6.57
C SER A 119 -29.35 7.24 -5.08
N GLY A 120 -29.87 8.16 -4.24
CA GLY A 120 -30.50 7.86 -2.94
C GLY A 120 -29.63 7.52 -1.73
N SER A 121 -29.18 8.53 -0.99
CA SER A 121 -29.33 8.66 0.49
C SER A 121 -28.34 9.71 1.03
N PRO A 122 -28.77 10.70 1.85
CA PRO A 122 -27.88 11.67 2.47
C PRO A 122 -27.30 11.09 3.77
N ARG A 123 -26.01 10.79 3.82
CA ARG A 123 -25.36 10.41 5.08
C ARG A 123 -24.05 11.18 5.29
N ARG A 124 -23.90 11.69 6.51
CA ARG A 124 -22.79 12.54 7.00
C ARG A 124 -21.44 11.83 6.76
N PRO A 125 -20.36 12.54 6.39
CA PRO A 125 -19.05 11.92 6.24
C PRO A 125 -18.51 11.49 7.61
N THR A 126 -18.67 10.21 7.95
CA THR A 126 -18.10 9.63 9.17
C THR A 126 -16.61 9.39 8.96
N LYS A 127 -15.79 10.27 9.54
CA LYS A 127 -14.34 10.18 9.62
C LYS A 127 -13.96 9.11 10.64
N ARG A 128 -13.78 7.86 10.22
CA ARG A 128 -13.18 6.79 11.07
C ARG A 128 -12.27 5.89 10.22
N THR A 129 -11.00 5.81 10.62
CA THR A 129 -9.98 4.96 10.00
C THR A 129 -10.38 3.50 10.18
N MET A 130 -10.58 2.79 9.07
CA MET A 130 -11.00 1.39 9.08
C MET A 130 -9.77 0.47 9.25
N ILE A 131 -9.82 -0.41 10.25
CA ILE A 131 -8.96 -1.60 10.32
C ILE A 131 -9.85 -2.78 9.95
N ALA A 132 -9.99 -3.07 8.66
CA ALA A 132 -10.73 -4.22 8.21
C ALA A 132 -9.79 -5.45 8.21
N GLY A 133 -9.92 -6.28 9.25
CA GLY A 133 -9.33 -7.62 9.23
C GLY A 133 -9.96 -8.48 8.13
N SER A 134 -9.18 -9.36 7.51
CA SER A 134 -9.70 -10.35 6.56
C SER A 134 -10.50 -11.42 7.33
N GLY A 135 -11.83 -11.37 7.25
CA GLY A 135 -12.67 -12.35 7.95
C GLY A 135 -14.15 -12.29 7.58
N ARG A 136 -14.87 -13.38 7.90
CA ARG A 136 -16.31 -13.58 7.63
C ARG A 136 -17.23 -12.54 8.30
N GLY A 137 -16.71 -11.73 9.23
CA GLY A 137 -17.44 -10.63 9.90
C GLY A 137 -17.35 -9.25 9.22
N ARG A 138 -16.64 -9.10 8.08
CA ARG A 138 -16.54 -7.79 7.39
C ARG A 138 -17.91 -7.26 6.96
N GLY A 139 -18.76 -8.12 6.41
CA GLY A 139 -20.08 -7.72 5.92
C GLY A 139 -20.99 -7.19 7.03
N GLU A 140 -21.00 -7.88 8.17
CA GLU A 140 -21.75 -7.50 9.37
C GLU A 140 -21.23 -6.18 9.96
N PHE A 141 -19.91 -5.99 10.00
CA PHE A 141 -19.32 -4.74 10.48
C PHE A 141 -19.80 -3.52 9.70
N PHE A 142 -19.86 -3.60 8.36
CA PHE A 142 -20.35 -2.50 7.53
C PHE A 142 -21.86 -2.30 7.64
N GLN A 143 -22.61 -3.38 7.83
CA GLN A 143 -24.05 -3.32 8.02
C GLN A 143 -24.41 -2.64 9.35
N VAL A 144 -23.81 -3.08 10.46
CA VAL A 144 -24.11 -2.59 11.81
C VAL A 144 -23.60 -1.16 12.04
N ASN A 145 -22.39 -0.83 11.57
CA ASN A 145 -21.76 0.44 11.91
C ASN A 145 -22.00 1.56 10.89
N TYR A 146 -22.34 1.22 9.64
CA TYR A 146 -22.43 2.18 8.54
C TYR A 146 -23.71 2.07 7.72
N ASP A 147 -24.66 1.22 8.12
CA ASP A 147 -25.91 0.93 7.39
C ASP A 147 -25.67 0.60 5.92
N TRP A 148 -24.61 -0.17 5.63
CA TRP A 148 -24.40 -0.70 4.30
C TRP A 148 -25.34 -1.86 4.02
N ASP A 149 -25.78 -1.95 2.77
CA ASP A 149 -26.46 -3.14 2.28
C ASP A 149 -25.54 -4.37 2.37
N LEU A 150 -26.12 -5.53 2.70
CA LEU A 150 -25.42 -6.79 2.87
C LEU A 150 -24.75 -7.25 1.57
N LEU A 151 -25.37 -6.98 0.42
CA LEU A 151 -24.80 -7.29 -0.89
C LEU A 151 -23.55 -6.45 -1.15
N ALA A 152 -23.65 -5.14 -0.95
CA ALA A 152 -22.54 -4.21 -1.13
C ALA A 152 -21.40 -4.43 -0.13
N SER A 153 -21.71 -4.88 1.10
CA SER A 153 -20.70 -5.15 2.13
C SER A 153 -19.94 -6.45 1.86
N ARG A 154 -20.58 -7.45 1.25
CA ARG A 154 -19.95 -8.70 0.81
C ARG A 154 -19.15 -8.54 -0.48
N ALA A 155 -19.50 -7.57 -1.31
CA ALA A 155 -18.85 -7.31 -2.60
C ALA A 155 -17.58 -6.45 -2.50
N ILE A 156 -17.01 -6.29 -1.29
CA ILE A 156 -15.73 -5.60 -1.10
C ILE A 156 -14.58 -6.49 -1.58
N TRP A 157 -13.83 -5.99 -2.55
CA TRP A 157 -12.72 -6.72 -3.18
C TRP A 157 -11.39 -6.46 -2.49
N ALA A 158 -11.07 -5.19 -2.25
CA ALA A 158 -9.81 -4.79 -1.65
C ALA A 158 -9.92 -3.43 -0.94
N PHE A 159 -8.99 -3.20 -0.02
CA PHE A 159 -8.71 -1.87 0.51
C PHE A 159 -7.57 -1.22 -0.30
N GLY A 160 -7.39 0.09 -0.16
CA GLY A 160 -6.37 0.90 -0.87
C GLY A 160 -4.93 0.39 -0.68
N PRO A 161 -3.88 1.11 -1.14
CA PRO A 161 -2.55 0.56 -1.44
C PRO A 161 -1.92 -0.29 -0.33
N TYR A 162 -2.33 -0.09 0.91
CA TYR A 162 -2.02 -0.94 2.05
C TYR A 162 -3.31 -1.49 2.66
N SER A 163 -3.24 -2.66 3.32
CA SER A 163 -4.40 -3.33 3.93
C SER A 163 -5.20 -2.46 4.92
N THR A 164 -4.60 -1.42 5.48
CA THR A 164 -5.22 -0.45 6.40
C THR A 164 -5.58 0.89 5.76
N SER A 165 -5.53 0.98 4.43
CA SER A 165 -5.72 2.24 3.71
C SER A 165 -7.20 2.63 3.62
N PRO A 166 -7.57 3.92 3.71
CA PRO A 166 -8.96 4.38 3.76
C PRO A 166 -9.66 4.42 2.39
N HIS A 167 -9.32 3.49 1.50
CA HIS A 167 -9.99 3.30 0.21
C HIS A 167 -10.60 1.93 0.14
N ILE A 168 -11.69 1.82 -0.61
CA ILE A 168 -12.38 0.55 -0.82
C ILE A 168 -12.67 0.39 -2.30
N LEU A 169 -12.36 -0.79 -2.84
CA LEU A 169 -12.85 -1.28 -4.12
C LEU A 169 -14.04 -2.20 -3.88
N VAL A 170 -15.18 -1.86 -4.48
CA VAL A 170 -16.45 -2.61 -4.38
C VAL A 170 -16.93 -3.00 -5.77
N ASP A 171 -17.38 -4.24 -5.89
CA ASP A 171 -18.12 -4.72 -7.06
C ASP A 171 -19.61 -4.41 -6.89
N ASP A 172 -20.15 -3.56 -7.77
CA ASP A 172 -21.54 -3.05 -7.71
C ASP A 172 -22.27 -3.37 -9.02
N LYS A 173 -22.01 -4.56 -9.56
CA LYS A 173 -22.59 -5.04 -10.82
C LYS A 173 -23.98 -5.64 -10.60
N LEU A 174 -24.85 -5.43 -11.58
CA LEU A 174 -26.14 -6.12 -11.63
C LEU A 174 -25.91 -7.60 -11.98
N SER A 175 -26.53 -8.48 -11.18
CA SER A 175 -26.21 -9.92 -11.18
C SER A 175 -26.59 -10.67 -12.47
N PHE A 176 -27.39 -10.06 -13.36
CA PHE A 176 -27.85 -10.66 -14.62
C PHE A 176 -26.82 -10.52 -15.76
N GLU A 177 -25.92 -9.54 -15.70
CA GLU A 177 -25.07 -9.15 -16.83
C GLU A 177 -23.71 -9.86 -16.85
N VAL A 178 -23.38 -10.69 -15.86
CA VAL A 178 -21.97 -11.05 -15.58
C VAL A 178 -21.72 -12.54 -15.37
N ASN A 179 -20.80 -13.07 -16.19
CA ASN A 179 -20.09 -14.33 -15.94
C ASN A 179 -19.13 -14.21 -14.75
N LYS A 180 -19.59 -14.61 -13.55
CA LYS A 180 -18.81 -14.53 -12.30
C LYS A 180 -17.46 -15.26 -12.35
N THR A 181 -17.37 -16.36 -13.09
CA THR A 181 -16.14 -17.16 -13.24
C THR A 181 -15.06 -16.40 -14.01
N LEU A 182 -15.41 -15.79 -15.14
CA LEU A 182 -14.51 -14.97 -15.94
C LEU A 182 -14.05 -13.74 -15.17
N PHE A 183 -14.97 -13.10 -14.45
CA PHE A 183 -14.60 -11.93 -13.65
C PHE A 183 -13.69 -12.28 -12.46
N GLY A 184 -13.96 -13.42 -11.83
CA GLY A 184 -13.10 -13.96 -10.77
C GLY A 184 -11.65 -14.15 -11.23
N SER A 185 -11.43 -14.60 -12.48
CA SER A 185 -10.08 -14.81 -13.01
C SER A 185 -9.23 -13.54 -13.13
N VAL A 186 -9.86 -12.37 -13.28
CA VAL A 186 -9.16 -11.08 -13.46
C VAL A 186 -9.18 -10.22 -12.20
N LYS A 187 -9.84 -10.70 -11.15
CA LYS A 187 -10.03 -9.98 -9.89
C LYS A 187 -8.70 -9.52 -9.30
N ASP A 188 -7.73 -10.42 -9.21
CA ASP A 188 -6.44 -10.13 -8.58
C ASP A 188 -5.64 -9.10 -9.39
N SER A 189 -5.69 -9.17 -10.72
CA SER A 189 -5.08 -8.19 -11.62
C SER A 189 -5.71 -6.80 -11.47
N ILE A 190 -7.04 -6.73 -11.30
CA ILE A 190 -7.76 -5.47 -11.06
C ILE A 190 -7.39 -4.90 -9.68
N VAL A 191 -7.33 -5.74 -8.65
CA VAL A 191 -6.93 -5.32 -7.30
C VAL A 191 -5.50 -4.77 -7.29
N GLN A 192 -4.57 -5.44 -7.96
CA GLN A 192 -3.19 -4.95 -8.12
C GLN A 192 -3.14 -3.60 -8.85
N GLY A 193 -3.85 -3.46 -9.97
CA GLY A 193 -3.92 -2.20 -10.71
C GLY A 193 -4.53 -1.07 -9.87
N PHE A 194 -5.57 -1.36 -9.10
CA PHE A 194 -6.21 -0.43 -8.17
C PHE A 194 -5.27 0.02 -7.05
N GLN A 195 -4.53 -0.90 -6.43
CA GLN A 195 -3.57 -0.60 -5.37
C GLN A 195 -2.41 0.25 -5.90
N LEU A 196 -1.90 -0.06 -7.09
CA LEU A 196 -0.86 0.73 -7.75
C LEU A 196 -1.36 2.14 -8.08
N GLY A 197 -2.53 2.28 -8.70
CA GLY A 197 -3.10 3.58 -9.05
C GLY A 197 -3.42 4.44 -7.83
N SER A 198 -3.84 3.82 -6.73
CA SER A 198 -4.12 4.51 -5.47
C SER A 198 -2.85 4.88 -4.68
N ARG A 199 -1.66 4.42 -5.10
CA ARG A 199 -0.37 4.75 -4.47
C ARG A 199 0.27 6.00 -5.09
N GLU A 200 0.06 6.24 -6.38
CA GLU A 200 0.67 7.35 -7.11
C GLU A 200 0.25 8.72 -6.59
N GLU A 201 -1.03 8.84 -6.28
CA GLU A 201 -1.59 10.02 -5.67
C GLU A 201 -2.09 9.65 -4.28
N PRO A 202 -1.77 10.42 -3.24
CA PRO A 202 -2.30 10.19 -1.90
C PRO A 202 -3.79 10.54 -1.89
N ILE A 203 -4.62 9.67 -2.45
CA ILE A 203 -6.06 9.76 -2.34
C ILE A 203 -6.38 9.46 -0.86
N ARG A 204 -7.47 9.99 -0.27
CA ARG A 204 -8.08 9.48 0.98
C ARG A 204 -9.60 9.42 0.87
N ASN A 205 -10.22 8.48 1.58
CA ASN A 205 -11.68 8.41 1.76
C ASN A 205 -12.45 8.33 0.43
N VAL A 206 -12.03 7.44 -0.47
CA VAL A 206 -12.68 7.23 -1.78
C VAL A 206 -13.16 5.79 -1.90
N LYS A 207 -14.41 5.63 -2.33
CA LYS A 207 -15.05 4.36 -2.66
C LYS A 207 -15.08 4.18 -4.17
N PHE A 208 -14.32 3.23 -4.69
CA PHE A 208 -14.34 2.82 -6.08
C PHE A 208 -15.41 1.75 -6.27
N LYS A 209 -16.26 1.94 -7.26
CA LYS A 209 -17.33 1.00 -7.62
C LYS A 209 -17.13 0.52 -9.04
N ILE A 210 -17.08 -0.78 -9.24
CA ILE A 210 -17.08 -1.38 -10.56
C ILE A 210 -18.54 -1.54 -10.98
N ILE A 211 -18.97 -0.75 -11.95
CA ILE A 211 -20.37 -0.72 -12.42
C ILE A 211 -20.56 -1.71 -13.57
N ASP A 212 -19.58 -1.78 -14.49
CA ASP A 212 -19.67 -2.57 -15.71
C ASP A 212 -18.32 -3.20 -16.06
N GLN A 213 -18.34 -4.21 -16.93
CA GLN A 213 -17.16 -4.81 -17.54
C GLN A 213 -17.44 -5.42 -18.91
N SER A 214 -16.46 -5.22 -19.80
CA SER A 214 -16.29 -6.01 -21.02
C SER A 214 -14.96 -6.75 -20.92
N ILE A 215 -14.99 -8.07 -20.72
CA ILE A 215 -13.79 -8.91 -20.62
C ILE A 215 -13.74 -9.86 -21.81
N ALA A 216 -12.59 -9.96 -22.47
CA ALA A 216 -12.36 -10.92 -23.55
C ALA A 216 -12.47 -12.37 -23.06
N GLN A 217 -13.06 -13.25 -23.87
CA GLN A 217 -13.22 -14.67 -23.51
C GLN A 217 -11.87 -15.42 -23.50
N GLU A 218 -10.98 -15.08 -24.42
CA GLU A 218 -9.67 -15.71 -24.54
C GLU A 218 -8.73 -15.31 -23.38
N THR A 219 -7.93 -16.26 -22.89
CA THR A 219 -6.97 -16.04 -21.80
C THR A 219 -5.78 -15.18 -22.21
N LEU A 220 -5.37 -15.22 -23.47
CA LEU A 220 -4.26 -14.43 -24.02
C LEU A 220 -4.50 -12.91 -23.85
N HIS A 221 -5.75 -12.49 -24.01
CA HIS A 221 -6.19 -11.10 -23.86
C HIS A 221 -6.53 -10.71 -22.42
N ARG A 222 -6.32 -11.62 -21.45
CA ARG A 222 -6.56 -11.39 -20.02
C ARG A 222 -5.28 -11.36 -19.21
N GLY A 223 -4.12 -11.27 -19.87
CA GLY A 223 -2.84 -11.22 -19.19
C GLY A 223 -2.71 -10.02 -18.25
N ASN A 224 -2.00 -10.20 -17.13
CA ASN A 224 -1.71 -9.16 -16.14
C ASN A 224 -1.15 -7.87 -16.77
N ARG A 225 -0.32 -8.01 -17.81
CA ARG A 225 0.28 -6.88 -18.56
C ARG A 225 -0.75 -5.99 -19.26
N GLN A 226 -1.95 -6.48 -19.53
CA GLN A 226 -3.03 -5.71 -20.16
C GLN A 226 -3.99 -5.16 -19.12
N ILE A 227 -4.39 -5.99 -18.15
CA ILE A 227 -5.43 -5.63 -17.17
C ILE A 227 -4.89 -4.65 -16.11
N ILE A 228 -3.71 -4.89 -15.55
CA ILE A 228 -3.13 -4.05 -14.48
C ILE A 228 -2.99 -2.58 -14.90
N PRO A 229 -2.32 -2.24 -16.03
CA PRO A 229 -2.20 -0.84 -16.43
C PRO A 229 -3.55 -0.22 -16.80
N THR A 230 -4.48 -1.01 -17.34
CA THR A 230 -5.84 -0.54 -17.64
C THR A 230 -6.61 -0.19 -16.36
N ALA A 231 -6.63 -1.08 -15.37
CA ALA A 231 -7.27 -0.85 -14.08
C ALA A 231 -6.64 0.34 -13.33
N ARG A 232 -5.30 0.47 -13.37
CA ARG A 232 -4.56 1.61 -12.84
C ARG A 232 -4.99 2.93 -13.50
N ARG A 233 -5.06 2.98 -14.84
CA ARG A 233 -5.53 4.16 -15.59
C ARG A 233 -6.98 4.51 -15.27
N VAL A 234 -7.86 3.52 -15.14
CA VAL A 234 -9.28 3.74 -14.79
C VAL A 234 -9.41 4.31 -13.37
N ALA A 235 -8.65 3.80 -12.40
CA ALA A 235 -8.64 4.36 -11.05
C ALA A 235 -8.17 5.83 -11.05
N TYR A 236 -7.13 6.12 -11.83
CA TYR A 236 -6.60 7.47 -11.98
C TYR A 236 -7.57 8.42 -12.69
N SER A 237 -8.23 7.99 -13.78
CA SER A 237 -9.13 8.83 -14.58
C SER A 237 -10.50 9.01 -13.92
N ALA A 238 -10.98 8.05 -13.14
CA ALA A 238 -12.23 8.15 -12.41
C ALA A 238 -12.17 9.24 -11.33
N PHE A 239 -11.00 9.50 -10.75
CA PHE A 239 -10.85 10.47 -9.67
C PHE A 239 -11.13 11.93 -10.09
N PRO A 240 -10.51 12.51 -11.13
CA PRO A 240 -10.81 13.86 -11.59
C PRO A 240 -12.19 14.01 -12.22
N MET A 241 -12.84 12.92 -12.65
CA MET A 241 -14.25 12.94 -13.07
C MET A 241 -15.21 13.19 -11.90
N THR A 242 -14.77 12.93 -10.67
CA THR A 242 -15.50 13.39 -9.48
C THR A 242 -15.23 14.87 -9.21
N THR A 243 -15.73 15.41 -8.10
CA THR A 243 -15.28 16.73 -7.61
C THR A 243 -14.14 16.51 -6.60
N PRO A 244 -12.87 16.43 -7.03
CA PRO A 244 -11.76 16.22 -6.12
C PRO A 244 -11.52 17.48 -5.27
N ARG A 245 -11.10 17.27 -4.03
CA ARG A 245 -10.71 18.31 -3.07
C ARG A 245 -9.38 17.95 -2.44
N LEU A 246 -8.58 18.95 -2.11
CA LEU A 246 -7.39 18.75 -1.29
C LEU A 246 -7.80 18.58 0.18
N MET A 247 -7.07 17.72 0.88
CA MET A 247 -7.22 17.46 2.31
C MET A 247 -5.88 17.75 2.97
N GLU A 248 -5.88 18.79 3.78
CA GLU A 248 -4.76 19.19 4.61
C GLU A 248 -4.70 18.31 5.87
N PRO A 249 -3.50 17.82 6.24
CA PRO A 249 -3.30 17.21 7.54
C PRO A 249 -3.28 18.29 8.62
N TYR A 250 -3.96 18.00 9.72
CA TYR A 250 -4.05 18.89 10.86
C TYR A 250 -3.27 18.28 12.03
N LEU A 251 -2.33 19.05 12.59
CA LEU A 251 -1.62 18.67 13.82
C LEU A 251 -2.50 19.01 15.02
N PHE A 252 -2.74 18.03 15.89
CA PHE A 252 -3.39 18.29 17.17
C PHE A 252 -2.34 18.90 18.10
N VAL A 253 -2.56 20.16 18.51
CA VAL A 253 -1.70 20.92 19.42
C VAL A 253 -2.39 21.00 20.77
#